data_AF-A0A845ZB54-F1
#
_entry.id   AF-A0A845ZB54-F1
#
_cell.length_a   1.000
_cell.length_b   1.000
_cell.length_c   1.000
_cell.angle_alpha   90.00
_cell.angle_beta   90.00
_cell.angle_gamma   90.00
#
_symmetry.space_group_name_H-M   'P 1'
#
loop_
_entity.id
_entity.type
_entity.pdbx_description
1 polymer ?
#
loop_
_entity_poly.entity_id
_entity_poly.type
_entity_poly.pdbx_seq_one_letter_code
_entity_poly.pdbx_strand_id
1 'polypeptide(L)'
;MAIGYVALVLHAHLPFVRHPESDYVLEEEWLFEAITETYIPLLHVFEGLKRDGIDFKITMSMTPTLVSMLRDPLLQERYERHLSLLEELAKKEVEHNQHNGHIRYLAQHYVQEFSTIRQTWIHYERDLVKGFKKFLDSNNLEIITCGATHGYFPLMKMYPQAVWAQIRVACEHYEQNFGCPPKGIWLPECAYYEGMEEMLADAGLRYFMMDSHGILYARPRPRFGTYAPIYTETGVAAFGRDHESSQQVWSSEVGYPGDPVYREFYKDLGWEADYNYIKPYIMPHGKRKNTGIKYHKITDRGTGLGEKQLYDPYWAKDKAAEHAGNFMFNRQQQVKHLAAIIERSPIVVSPYDAELFGHWWYEGPWFLDVLLRKSW
;
A
#
# COMPACT_ATOMS: atom_id res chain seq x y z
N MET A 1 -0.85 18.53 25.17
CA MET A 1 -0.90 17.07 24.95
C MET A 1 -1.88 16.80 23.82
N ALA A 2 -1.59 15.80 22.97
CA ALA A 2 -2.53 15.39 21.93
C ALA A 2 -3.83 14.87 22.57
N ILE A 3 -4.98 15.27 22.04
CA ILE A 3 -6.30 14.85 22.53
C ILE A 3 -6.67 13.42 22.10
N GLY A 4 -5.91 12.82 21.19
CA GLY A 4 -6.07 11.46 20.67
C GLY A 4 -5.11 11.21 19.50
N TYR A 5 -5.21 10.04 18.87
CA TYR A 5 -4.29 9.56 17.86
C TYR A 5 -5.02 9.00 16.63
N VAL A 6 -4.40 9.10 15.47
CA VAL A 6 -4.79 8.39 14.25
C VAL A 6 -3.61 7.53 13.84
N ALA A 7 -3.83 6.23 13.66
CA ALA A 7 -2.82 5.29 13.22
C ALA A 7 -3.18 4.80 11.81
N LEU A 8 -2.45 5.32 10.82
CA LEU A 8 -2.49 4.78 9.46
C LEU A 8 -1.68 3.49 9.43
N VAL A 9 -2.30 2.42 8.91
CA VAL A 9 -1.66 1.10 8.80
C VAL A 9 -1.75 0.65 7.33
N LEU A 10 -0.61 0.43 6.68
CA LEU A 10 -0.56 -0.03 5.29
C LEU A 10 -0.22 -1.53 5.24
N HIS A 11 -1.11 -2.36 4.72
CA HIS A 11 -0.86 -3.79 4.54
C HIS A 11 -0.22 -4.03 3.17
N ALA A 12 1.11 -4.15 3.08
CA ALA A 12 1.80 -4.50 1.84
C ALA A 12 1.99 -6.01 1.73
N HIS A 13 1.29 -6.64 0.79
CA HIS A 13 1.30 -8.08 0.56
C HIS A 13 1.18 -8.42 -0.92
N LEU A 14 2.01 -9.34 -1.37
CA LEU A 14 1.79 -10.08 -2.61
C LEU A 14 2.03 -11.58 -2.37
N PRO A 15 1.26 -12.47 -3.02
CA PRO A 15 1.51 -13.90 -2.99
C PRO A 15 2.90 -14.19 -3.58
N PHE A 16 3.55 -15.27 -3.14
CA PHE A 16 4.88 -15.61 -3.64
C PHE A 16 4.79 -16.12 -5.09
N VAL A 17 5.18 -15.29 -6.05
CA VAL A 17 5.22 -15.60 -7.49
C VAL A 17 6.65 -15.46 -7.98
N ARG A 18 7.24 -16.60 -8.34
CA ARG A 18 8.62 -16.67 -8.84
C ARG A 18 8.80 -17.92 -9.69
N HIS A 19 9.00 -17.73 -10.99
CA HIS A 19 9.07 -18.81 -11.96
C HIS A 19 10.39 -18.75 -12.74
N PRO A 20 11.49 -19.29 -12.18
CA PRO A 20 12.78 -19.35 -12.86
C PRO A 20 12.78 -20.22 -14.13
N GLU A 21 11.83 -21.14 -14.24
CA GLU A 21 11.68 -22.07 -15.36
C GLU A 21 11.10 -21.46 -16.64
N SER A 22 10.50 -20.27 -16.57
CA SER A 22 9.89 -19.57 -17.71
C SER A 22 10.55 -18.22 -17.92
N ASP A 23 10.77 -17.83 -19.18
CA ASP A 23 11.33 -16.52 -19.54
C ASP A 23 10.33 -15.36 -19.34
N TYR A 24 9.03 -15.67 -19.30
CA TYR A 24 7.95 -14.72 -19.09
C TYR A 24 6.83 -15.34 -18.27
N VAL A 25 6.39 -14.65 -17.22
CA VAL A 25 5.22 -14.99 -16.41
C VAL A 25 4.45 -13.70 -16.13
N LEU A 26 3.14 -13.71 -16.41
CA LEU A 26 2.31 -12.51 -16.30
C LEU A 26 2.15 -12.07 -14.84
N GLU A 27 2.02 -13.04 -13.95
CA GLU A 27 1.75 -12.84 -12.53
C GLU A 27 2.94 -12.21 -11.78
N GLU A 28 4.17 -12.31 -12.32
CA GLU A 28 5.33 -11.59 -11.77
C GLU A 28 5.21 -10.07 -11.98
N GLU A 29 4.42 -9.63 -12.98
CA GLU A 29 4.22 -8.21 -13.24
C GLU A 29 3.43 -7.51 -12.13
N TRP A 30 2.64 -8.24 -11.34
CA TRP A 30 1.99 -7.66 -10.15
C TRP A 30 3.02 -7.06 -9.18
N LEU A 31 4.18 -7.72 -9.02
CA LEU A 31 5.28 -7.17 -8.22
C LEU A 31 5.87 -5.94 -8.88
N PHE A 32 6.07 -5.95 -10.20
CA PHE A 32 6.70 -4.85 -10.93
C PHE A 32 5.81 -3.60 -10.93
N GLU A 33 4.51 -3.77 -11.10
CA GLU A 33 3.50 -2.73 -10.97
C GLU A 33 3.48 -2.18 -9.54
N ALA A 34 3.45 -3.04 -8.52
CA ALA A 34 3.47 -2.60 -7.12
C ALA A 34 4.77 -1.84 -6.75
N ILE A 35 5.93 -2.26 -7.25
CA ILE A 35 7.19 -1.53 -7.06
C ILE A 35 7.10 -0.13 -7.66
N THR A 36 6.65 -0.03 -8.91
CA THR A 36 6.62 1.21 -9.71
C THR A 36 5.57 2.18 -9.21
N GLU A 37 4.35 1.68 -8.94
CA GLU A 37 3.20 2.52 -8.64
C GLU A 37 2.98 2.73 -7.14
N THR A 38 3.48 1.85 -6.26
CA THR A 38 3.24 1.94 -4.80
C THR A 38 4.53 2.08 -3.98
N TYR A 39 5.41 1.09 -4.00
CA TYR A 39 6.49 1.02 -3.01
C TYR A 39 7.55 2.12 -3.17
N ILE A 40 8.00 2.38 -4.41
CA ILE A 40 8.95 3.48 -4.66
C ILE A 40 8.28 4.85 -4.43
N PRO A 41 7.06 5.12 -4.92
CA PRO A 41 6.33 6.35 -4.57
C PRO A 41 6.15 6.57 -3.07
N LEU A 42 5.86 5.53 -2.27
CA LEU A 42 5.82 5.64 -0.81
C LEU A 42 7.18 6.02 -0.21
N LEU A 43 8.29 5.44 -0.72
CA LEU A 43 9.63 5.86 -0.31
C LEU A 43 9.87 7.34 -0.64
N HIS A 44 9.46 7.83 -1.81
CA HIS A 44 9.60 9.25 -2.15
C HIS A 44 8.83 10.16 -1.19
N VAL A 45 7.62 9.76 -0.79
CA VAL A 45 6.84 10.48 0.23
C VAL A 45 7.61 10.54 1.55
N PHE A 46 8.07 9.39 2.05
CA PHE A 46 8.80 9.32 3.33
C PHE A 46 10.11 10.10 3.31
N GLU A 47 10.87 10.04 2.21
CA GLU A 47 12.09 10.82 2.00
C GLU A 47 11.79 12.32 1.95
N GLY A 48 10.73 12.71 1.24
CA GLY A 48 10.27 14.10 1.16
C GLY A 48 9.87 14.67 2.52
N LEU A 49 9.08 13.93 3.29
CA LEU A 49 8.68 14.31 4.65
C LEU A 49 9.91 14.49 5.56
N LYS A 50 10.87 13.56 5.51
CA LYS A 50 12.12 13.65 6.28
C LYS A 50 12.97 14.85 5.88
N ARG A 51 13.15 15.07 4.57
CA ARG A 51 13.92 16.21 4.04
C ARG A 51 13.34 17.53 4.52
N ASP A 52 12.02 17.61 4.63
CA ASP A 52 11.31 18.83 5.03
C ASP A 52 11.17 18.95 6.56
N GLY A 53 11.80 18.06 7.34
CA GLY A 53 11.88 18.14 8.80
C GLY A 53 10.65 17.60 9.54
N ILE A 54 9.77 16.86 8.88
CA ILE A 54 8.51 16.36 9.45
C ILE A 54 8.75 15.03 10.15
N ASP A 55 8.42 14.96 11.44
CA ASP A 55 8.49 13.72 12.22
C ASP A 55 7.19 12.91 12.13
N PHE A 56 6.90 12.40 10.93
CA PHE A 56 5.70 11.59 10.69
C PHE A 56 5.78 10.21 11.37
N LYS A 57 4.62 9.62 11.69
CA LYS A 57 4.48 8.25 12.19
C LYS A 57 3.48 7.48 11.34
N ILE A 58 3.86 6.31 10.85
CA ILE A 58 2.98 5.40 10.11
C ILE A 58 3.39 3.95 10.39
N THR A 59 2.44 3.02 10.31
CA THR A 59 2.69 1.59 10.42
C THR A 59 2.50 0.94 9.06
N MET A 60 3.33 -0.03 8.72
CA MET A 60 3.19 -0.81 7.50
C MET A 60 3.53 -2.27 7.78
N SER A 61 2.76 -3.22 7.28
CA SER A 61 3.22 -4.60 7.23
C SER A 61 4.05 -4.81 5.96
N MET A 62 5.11 -5.61 6.05
CA MET A 62 5.77 -6.16 4.87
C MET A 62 5.79 -7.68 5.01
N THR A 63 4.98 -8.39 4.22
CA THR A 63 4.85 -9.84 4.40
C THR A 63 6.14 -10.58 4.03
N PRO A 64 6.41 -11.74 4.65
CA PRO A 64 7.62 -12.51 4.32
C PRO A 64 7.72 -12.88 2.83
N THR A 65 6.60 -13.21 2.19
CA THR A 65 6.52 -13.45 0.74
C THR A 65 6.96 -12.24 -0.09
N LEU A 66 6.46 -11.05 0.24
CA LEU A 66 6.80 -9.81 -0.46
C LEU A 66 8.28 -9.45 -0.28
N VAL A 67 8.76 -9.47 0.96
CA VAL A 67 10.16 -9.16 1.28
C VAL A 67 11.11 -10.14 0.58
N SER A 68 10.76 -11.43 0.55
CA SER A 68 11.52 -12.44 -0.20
C SER A 68 11.59 -12.12 -1.69
N MET A 69 10.47 -11.71 -2.31
CA MET A 69 10.43 -11.37 -3.73
C MET A 69 11.17 -10.06 -4.05
N LEU A 70 11.04 -9.02 -3.22
CA LEU A 70 11.74 -7.74 -3.39
C LEU A 70 13.26 -7.87 -3.35
N ARG A 71 13.78 -8.89 -2.65
CA ARG A 71 15.21 -9.18 -2.51
C ARG A 71 15.69 -10.32 -3.41
N ASP A 72 14.83 -10.92 -4.23
CA ASP A 72 15.22 -12.01 -5.12
C ASP A 72 15.95 -11.45 -6.37
N PRO A 73 17.20 -11.87 -6.64
CA PRO A 73 17.98 -11.31 -7.75
C PRO A 73 17.36 -11.54 -9.14
N LEU A 74 16.65 -12.65 -9.34
CA LEU A 74 15.99 -12.93 -10.62
C LEU A 74 14.84 -11.95 -10.85
N LEU A 75 13.98 -11.75 -9.85
CA LEU A 75 12.87 -10.80 -9.94
C LEU A 75 13.38 -9.35 -10.06
N GLN A 76 14.47 -8.99 -9.38
CA GLN A 76 15.11 -7.68 -9.53
C GLN A 76 15.63 -7.44 -10.96
N GLU A 77 16.23 -8.44 -11.59
CA GLU A 77 16.68 -8.35 -12.99
C GLU A 77 15.50 -8.23 -13.96
N ARG A 78 14.43 -8.99 -13.73
CA ARG A 78 13.19 -8.91 -14.54
C ARG A 78 12.51 -7.55 -14.38
N TYR A 79 12.47 -7.01 -13.17
CA TYR A 79 11.97 -5.65 -12.92
C TYR A 79 12.82 -4.59 -13.64
N GLU A 80 14.14 -4.70 -13.63
CA GLU A 80 15.04 -3.79 -14.34
C GLU A 80 14.69 -3.70 -15.83
N ARG A 81 14.46 -4.87 -16.45
CA ARG A 81 14.04 -5.01 -17.85
C ARG A 81 12.65 -4.43 -18.08
N HIS A 82 11.69 -4.74 -17.21
CA HIS A 82 10.34 -4.21 -17.27
C HIS A 82 10.35 -2.66 -17.24
N LEU A 83 11.03 -2.06 -16.26
CA LEU A 83 11.15 -0.60 -16.16
C LEU A 83 11.86 0.00 -17.38
N SER A 84 12.81 -0.71 -17.99
CA SER A 84 13.49 -0.22 -19.21
C SER A 84 12.53 -0.14 -20.40
N LEU A 85 11.63 -1.13 -20.53
CA LEU A 85 10.59 -1.13 -21.56
C LEU A 85 9.57 -0.01 -21.33
N LEU A 86 9.22 0.28 -20.07
CA LEU A 86 8.36 1.42 -19.72
C LEU A 86 9.00 2.76 -20.08
N GLU A 87 10.29 2.95 -19.73
CA GLU A 87 11.05 4.15 -20.08
C GLU A 87 11.16 4.33 -21.61
N GLU A 88 11.34 3.24 -22.36
CA GLU A 88 11.34 3.26 -23.82
C GLU A 88 9.97 3.65 -24.38
N LEU A 89 8.89 3.00 -23.93
CA LEU A 89 7.54 3.26 -24.38
C LEU A 89 7.10 4.69 -24.08
N ALA A 90 7.38 5.20 -22.88
CA ALA A 90 7.06 6.58 -22.50
C ALA A 90 7.77 7.60 -23.41
N LYS A 91 9.03 7.36 -23.79
CA LYS A 91 9.75 8.23 -24.74
C LYS A 91 9.14 8.16 -26.15
N LYS A 92 8.79 6.96 -26.62
CA LYS A 92 8.10 6.80 -27.91
C LYS A 92 6.76 7.53 -27.93
N GLU A 93 6.02 7.50 -26.83
CA GLU A 93 4.76 8.23 -26.70
C GLU A 93 4.92 9.75 -26.81
N VAL A 94 6.00 10.31 -26.28
CA VAL A 94 6.31 11.75 -26.43
C VAL A 94 6.53 12.12 -27.90
N GLU A 95 7.27 11.28 -28.65
CA GLU A 95 7.54 11.50 -30.07
C GLU A 95 6.29 11.28 -30.93
N HIS A 96 5.56 10.18 -30.68
CA HIS A 96 4.35 9.81 -31.40
C HIS A 96 3.26 10.89 -31.29
N ASN A 97 3.15 11.52 -30.13
CA ASN A 97 2.15 12.54 -29.85
C ASN A 97 2.67 13.98 -30.05
N GLN A 98 3.68 14.22 -30.89
CA GLN A 98 4.27 15.56 -31.10
C GLN A 98 3.24 16.64 -31.51
N HIS A 99 2.13 16.25 -32.14
CA HIS A 99 1.05 17.13 -32.57
C HIS A 99 -0.15 17.16 -31.61
N ASN A 100 -0.16 16.33 -30.56
CA ASN A 100 -1.17 16.33 -29.51
C ASN A 100 -0.55 16.84 -28.20
N GLY A 101 -0.70 18.14 -27.96
CA GLY A 101 -0.03 18.84 -26.86
C GLY A 101 -0.30 18.24 -25.47
N HIS A 102 -1.55 17.85 -25.19
CA HIS A 102 -1.92 17.33 -23.86
C HIS A 102 -1.43 15.90 -23.63
N ILE A 103 -1.58 15.01 -24.61
CA ILE A 103 -1.06 13.64 -24.49
C ILE A 103 0.47 13.67 -24.40
N ARG A 104 1.14 14.53 -25.18
CA ARG A 104 2.59 14.72 -25.07
C ARG A 104 3.01 15.17 -23.67
N TYR A 105 2.27 16.11 -23.07
CA TYR A 105 2.50 16.54 -21.68
C TYR A 105 2.39 15.37 -20.69
N LEU A 106 1.36 14.52 -20.84
CA LEU A 106 1.20 13.33 -19.99
C LEU A 106 2.29 12.28 -20.22
N ALA A 107 2.69 12.05 -21.47
CA ALA A 107 3.81 11.17 -21.79
C ALA A 107 5.13 11.68 -21.19
N GLN A 108 5.35 13.00 -21.19
CA GLN A 108 6.50 13.63 -20.51
C GLN A 108 6.44 13.46 -19.00
N HIS A 109 5.25 13.54 -18.40
CA HIS A 109 5.04 13.23 -16.98
C HIS A 109 5.50 11.79 -16.67
N TYR A 110 5.08 10.81 -17.48
CA TYR A 110 5.53 9.41 -17.32
C TYR A 110 7.05 9.22 -17.53
N VAL A 111 7.65 9.89 -18.51
CA VAL A 111 9.12 9.85 -18.71
C VAL A 111 9.85 10.34 -17.44
N GLN A 112 9.39 11.44 -16.84
CA GLN A 112 9.99 11.97 -15.61
C GLN A 112 9.79 11.04 -14.41
N GLU A 113 8.59 10.46 -14.28
CA GLU A 113 8.24 9.54 -13.21
C GLU A 113 9.09 8.27 -13.27
N PHE A 114 9.12 7.58 -14.41
CA PHE A 114 9.94 6.37 -14.57
C PHE A 114 11.43 6.65 -14.39
N SER A 115 11.91 7.83 -14.82
CA SER A 115 13.31 8.23 -14.58
C SER A 115 13.60 8.41 -13.08
N THR A 116 12.66 8.98 -12.33
CA THR A 116 12.81 9.18 -10.88
C THR A 116 12.74 7.83 -10.14
N ILE A 117 11.86 6.94 -10.58
CA ILE A 117 11.77 5.56 -10.08
C ILE A 117 13.10 4.81 -10.33
N ARG A 118 13.67 4.92 -11.54
CA ARG A 118 14.98 4.36 -11.88
C ARG A 118 16.09 4.89 -10.96
N GLN A 119 16.11 6.20 -10.70
CA GLN A 119 17.10 6.80 -9.81
C GLN A 119 17.01 6.23 -8.39
N THR A 120 15.81 6.07 -7.85
CA THR A 120 15.60 5.47 -6.52
C THR A 120 15.97 3.99 -6.50
N TRP A 121 15.59 3.24 -7.54
CA TRP A 121 15.97 1.84 -7.69
C TRP A 121 17.49 1.64 -7.66
N ILE A 122 18.23 2.49 -8.38
CA ILE A 122 19.71 2.50 -8.37
C ILE A 122 20.26 2.99 -7.02
N HIS A 123 19.70 4.05 -6.44
CA HIS A 123 20.13 4.61 -5.16
C HIS A 123 20.09 3.57 -4.03
N TYR A 124 19.08 2.70 -4.05
CA TYR A 124 18.92 1.62 -3.09
C TYR A 124 19.62 0.32 -3.48
N GLU A 125 20.43 0.34 -4.55
CA GLU A 125 21.15 -0.84 -5.03
C GLU A 125 20.19 -2.02 -5.29
N ARG A 126 18.98 -1.73 -5.79
CA ARG A 126 17.87 -2.69 -6.01
C ARG A 126 17.24 -3.28 -4.73
N ASP A 127 17.66 -2.86 -3.55
CA ASP A 127 17.14 -3.35 -2.26
C ASP A 127 16.19 -2.32 -1.61
N LEU A 128 14.92 -2.36 -2.01
CA LEU A 128 13.90 -1.46 -1.44
C LEU A 128 13.59 -1.77 0.03
N VAL A 129 13.85 -2.99 0.50
CA VAL A 129 13.69 -3.36 1.92
C VAL A 129 14.67 -2.57 2.77
N LYS A 130 15.92 -2.39 2.30
CA LYS A 130 16.90 -1.47 2.90
C LYS A 130 16.40 -0.02 2.91
N GLY A 131 15.64 0.39 1.90
CA GLY A 131 14.96 1.69 1.86
C GLY A 131 13.97 1.90 2.98
N PHE A 132 13.00 0.99 3.14
CA PHE A 132 12.03 1.07 4.22
C PHE A 132 12.68 0.93 5.61
N LYS A 133 13.72 0.09 5.73
CA LYS A 133 14.47 -0.09 6.99
C LYS A 133 15.04 1.24 7.52
N LYS A 134 15.46 2.19 6.66
CA LYS A 134 15.91 3.51 7.13
C LYS A 134 14.84 4.25 7.94
N PHE A 135 13.56 4.09 7.56
CA PHE A 135 12.44 4.71 8.26
C PHE A 135 12.03 3.93 9.52
N LEU A 136 12.28 2.62 9.54
CA LEU A 136 12.23 1.82 10.76
C LEU A 136 13.28 2.28 11.78
N ASP A 137 14.53 2.42 11.35
CA ASP A 137 15.65 2.81 12.22
C ASP A 137 15.49 4.24 12.76
N SER A 138 14.85 5.13 11.99
CA SER A 138 14.54 6.50 12.42
C SER A 138 13.23 6.65 13.19
N ASN A 139 12.51 5.54 13.44
CA ASN A 139 11.25 5.49 14.19
C ASN A 139 10.12 6.32 13.56
N ASN A 140 10.10 6.44 12.24
CA ASN A 140 9.01 7.08 11.48
C ASN A 140 8.05 6.06 10.88
N LEU A 141 8.59 4.88 10.55
CA LEU A 141 7.84 3.74 10.05
C LEU A 141 7.96 2.60 11.05
N GLU A 142 6.85 2.14 11.61
CA GLU A 142 6.82 0.85 12.31
C GLU A 142 6.52 -0.23 11.28
N ILE A 143 7.46 -1.16 11.06
CA ILE A 143 7.25 -2.31 10.17
C ILE A 143 6.79 -3.50 11.00
N ILE A 144 5.65 -4.10 10.63
CA ILE A 144 5.12 -5.30 11.28
C ILE A 144 5.22 -6.52 10.37
N THR A 145 5.30 -7.71 10.98
CA THR A 145 5.32 -8.97 10.23
C THR A 145 3.90 -9.45 9.90
N CYS A 146 3.78 -10.63 9.29
CA CYS A 146 2.52 -11.33 8.99
C CYS A 146 2.72 -12.84 9.24
N GLY A 147 1.82 -13.70 8.79
CA GLY A 147 2.12 -15.13 8.62
C GLY A 147 3.10 -15.36 7.46
N ALA A 148 3.94 -16.39 7.56
CA ALA A 148 5.01 -16.69 6.60
C ALA A 148 4.56 -16.68 5.13
N THR A 149 3.36 -17.17 4.87
CA THR A 149 2.78 -17.26 3.52
C THR A 149 1.41 -16.60 3.41
N HIS A 150 1.05 -15.75 4.38
CA HIS A 150 -0.30 -15.18 4.50
C HIS A 150 -1.41 -16.25 4.57
N GLY A 151 -1.11 -17.42 5.15
CA GLY A 151 -2.10 -18.50 5.28
C GLY A 151 -3.23 -18.11 6.23
N TYR A 152 -4.48 -18.38 5.85
CA TYR A 152 -5.66 -18.03 6.65
C TYR A 152 -5.75 -18.86 7.95
N PHE A 153 -5.25 -18.31 9.06
CA PHE A 153 -5.02 -19.04 10.31
C PHE A 153 -6.23 -19.80 10.87
N PRO A 154 -7.47 -19.26 10.87
CA PRO A 154 -8.62 -20.00 11.40
C PRO A 154 -8.90 -21.34 10.68
N LEU A 155 -8.59 -21.45 9.39
CA LEU A 155 -8.74 -22.71 8.64
C LEU A 155 -7.66 -23.74 9.00
N MET A 156 -6.56 -23.30 9.61
CA MET A 156 -5.48 -24.14 10.11
C MET A 156 -5.61 -24.46 11.61
N LYS A 157 -6.67 -23.99 12.29
CA LYS A 157 -6.86 -24.15 13.75
C LYS A 157 -6.77 -25.61 14.24
N MET A 158 -7.21 -26.56 13.42
CA MET A 158 -7.13 -28.01 13.75
C MET A 158 -5.68 -28.52 13.79
N TYR A 159 -4.73 -27.77 13.25
CA TYR A 159 -3.31 -28.08 13.23
C TYR A 159 -2.51 -26.91 13.83
N PRO A 160 -2.54 -26.71 15.16
CA PRO A 160 -1.85 -25.62 15.85
C PRO A 160 -0.38 -25.46 15.46
N GLN A 161 0.32 -26.57 15.23
CA GLN A 161 1.70 -26.60 14.76
C GLN A 161 1.92 -25.89 13.41
N ALA A 162 0.92 -25.90 12.52
CA ALA A 162 1.00 -25.20 11.24
C ALA A 162 0.89 -23.68 11.44
N VAL A 163 -0.02 -23.23 12.32
CA VAL A 163 -0.15 -21.81 12.69
C VAL A 163 1.12 -21.33 13.39
N TRP A 164 1.64 -22.10 14.33
CA TRP A 164 2.91 -21.82 15.01
C TRP A 164 4.08 -21.71 14.01
N ALA A 165 4.19 -22.64 13.07
CA ALA A 165 5.22 -22.58 12.03
C ALA A 165 5.11 -21.30 11.17
N GLN A 166 3.89 -20.90 10.78
CA GLN A 166 3.67 -19.65 10.04
C GLN A 166 4.14 -18.42 10.82
N ILE A 167 3.89 -18.36 12.13
CA ILE A 167 4.30 -17.23 12.99
C ILE A 167 5.81 -17.24 13.20
N ARG A 168 6.39 -18.39 13.57
CA ARG A 168 7.83 -18.52 13.87
C ARG A 168 8.71 -18.21 12.68
N VAL A 169 8.41 -18.81 11.52
CA VAL A 169 9.15 -18.55 10.28
C VAL A 169 9.05 -17.08 9.90
N ALA A 170 7.88 -16.44 10.08
CA ALA A 170 7.73 -15.03 9.77
C ALA A 170 8.52 -14.10 10.71
N CYS A 171 8.59 -14.41 12.02
CA CYS A 171 9.39 -13.65 12.97
C CYS A 171 10.89 -13.80 12.69
N GLU A 172 11.37 -15.03 12.43
CA GLU A 172 12.76 -15.30 12.08
C GLU A 172 13.15 -14.64 10.75
N HIS A 173 12.27 -14.72 9.74
CA HIS A 173 12.46 -14.05 8.47
C HIS A 173 12.48 -12.52 8.62
N TYR A 174 11.61 -11.95 9.47
CA TYR A 174 11.62 -10.51 9.76
C TYR A 174 12.97 -10.10 10.38
N GLU A 175 13.43 -10.83 11.40
CA GLU A 175 14.69 -10.51 12.09
C GLU A 175 15.90 -10.58 11.16
N GLN A 176 15.94 -11.56 10.26
CA GLN A 176 16.99 -11.66 9.23
C GLN A 176 17.02 -10.46 8.28
N ASN A 177 15.88 -9.85 7.98
CA ASN A 177 15.77 -8.77 7.00
C ASN A 177 15.89 -7.37 7.62
N PHE A 178 15.39 -7.19 8.85
CA PHE A 178 15.34 -5.89 9.53
C PHE A 178 16.31 -5.77 10.71
N GLY A 179 16.97 -6.85 11.13
CA GLY A 179 17.99 -6.87 12.18
C GLY A 179 17.46 -6.75 13.61
N CYS A 180 16.16 -6.88 13.80
CA CYS A 180 15.51 -6.89 15.11
C CYS A 180 14.22 -7.74 15.06
N PRO A 181 13.74 -8.27 16.19
CA PRO A 181 12.47 -9.00 16.22
C PRO A 181 11.27 -8.06 15.98
N PRO A 182 10.21 -8.52 15.30
CA PRO A 182 9.00 -7.72 15.10
C PRO A 182 8.25 -7.53 16.41
N LYS A 183 7.68 -6.34 16.62
CA LYS A 183 6.82 -6.06 17.78
C LYS A 183 5.35 -6.34 17.50
N GLY A 184 4.91 -6.17 16.25
CA GLY A 184 3.53 -6.34 15.84
C GLY A 184 3.38 -7.33 14.71
N ILE A 185 2.16 -7.83 14.53
CA ILE A 185 1.77 -8.69 13.42
C ILE A 185 0.46 -8.22 12.79
N TRP A 186 0.41 -8.23 11.46
CA TRP A 186 -0.83 -8.25 10.71
C TRP A 186 -1.29 -9.71 10.59
N LEU A 187 -2.41 -10.08 11.23
CA LEU A 187 -2.98 -11.40 11.02
C LEU A 187 -3.48 -11.49 9.57
N PRO A 188 -3.19 -12.57 8.81
CA PRO A 188 -3.72 -12.75 7.47
C PRO A 188 -5.23 -12.52 7.45
N GLU A 189 -5.71 -11.59 6.64
CA GLU A 189 -7.12 -11.16 6.57
C GLU A 189 -7.73 -10.64 7.89
N CYS A 190 -6.91 -10.16 8.83
CA CYS A 190 -7.33 -9.85 10.20
C CYS A 190 -8.06 -11.05 10.87
N ALA A 191 -7.77 -12.27 10.41
CA ALA A 191 -8.51 -13.48 10.75
C ALA A 191 -8.02 -14.05 12.08
N TYR A 192 -8.79 -13.76 13.13
CA TYR A 192 -8.51 -14.17 14.50
C TYR A 192 -9.32 -15.39 14.91
N TYR A 193 -8.75 -16.25 15.77
CA TYR A 193 -9.48 -17.26 16.51
C TYR A 193 -8.97 -17.34 17.96
N GLU A 194 -9.89 -17.61 18.89
CA GLU A 194 -9.59 -17.71 20.33
C GLU A 194 -8.51 -18.77 20.63
N GLY A 195 -7.51 -18.38 21.43
CA GLY A 195 -6.33 -19.18 21.80
C GLY A 195 -5.09 -18.90 20.96
N MET A 196 -5.18 -18.23 19.82
CA MET A 196 -4.00 -17.95 18.98
C MET A 196 -3.05 -16.93 19.62
N GLU A 197 -3.55 -16.08 20.50
CA GLU A 197 -2.80 -15.06 21.23
C GLU A 197 -1.71 -15.64 22.14
N GLU A 198 -1.82 -16.91 22.55
CA GLU A 198 -0.77 -17.64 23.25
C GLU A 198 0.46 -17.80 22.35
N MET A 199 0.24 -18.26 21.11
CA MET A 199 1.31 -18.37 20.11
C MET A 199 1.90 -17.00 19.76
N LEU A 200 1.09 -15.95 19.70
CA LEU A 200 1.61 -14.60 19.46
C LEU A 200 2.52 -14.14 20.61
N ALA A 201 2.10 -14.36 21.86
CA ALA A 201 2.87 -14.03 23.05
C ALA A 201 4.19 -14.82 23.13
N ASP A 202 4.14 -16.13 22.87
CA ASP A 202 5.31 -17.02 22.86
C ASP A 202 6.32 -16.65 21.76
N ALA A 203 5.84 -16.10 20.63
CA ALA A 203 6.69 -15.55 19.58
C ALA A 203 7.26 -14.17 19.90
N GLY A 204 6.92 -13.58 21.06
CA GLY A 204 7.38 -12.26 21.50
C GLY A 204 6.62 -11.08 20.90
N LEU A 205 5.53 -11.33 20.17
CA LEU A 205 4.70 -10.28 19.55
C LEU A 205 3.89 -9.57 20.63
N ARG A 206 3.80 -8.24 20.51
CA ARG A 206 3.19 -7.33 21.50
C ARG A 206 1.82 -6.85 21.09
N TYR A 207 1.52 -6.83 19.80
CA TYR A 207 0.21 -6.43 19.31
C TYR A 207 -0.15 -7.03 17.95
N PHE A 208 -1.44 -7.06 17.65
CA PHE A 208 -1.96 -7.44 16.35
C PHE A 208 -3.15 -6.56 15.93
N MET A 209 -3.42 -6.56 14.63
CA MET A 209 -4.59 -5.91 14.04
C MET A 209 -5.71 -6.93 13.85
N MET A 210 -6.96 -6.51 14.07
CA MET A 210 -8.14 -7.31 13.80
C MET A 210 -9.31 -6.46 13.30
N ASP A 211 -10.31 -7.11 12.70
CA ASP A 211 -11.51 -6.39 12.28
C ASP A 211 -12.35 -5.92 13.46
N SER A 212 -13.13 -4.86 13.25
CA SER A 212 -13.96 -4.21 14.26
C SER A 212 -14.90 -5.19 14.97
N HIS A 213 -15.46 -6.17 14.25
CA HIS A 213 -16.36 -7.16 14.86
C HIS A 213 -15.67 -7.99 15.94
N GLY A 214 -14.38 -8.29 15.77
CA GLY A 214 -13.62 -9.07 16.74
C GLY A 214 -13.46 -8.35 18.08
N ILE A 215 -13.33 -7.02 18.06
CA ILE A 215 -13.33 -6.19 19.28
C ILE A 215 -14.76 -6.02 19.82
N LEU A 216 -15.72 -5.67 18.97
CA LEU A 216 -17.09 -5.34 19.40
C LEU A 216 -17.84 -6.53 20.00
N TYR A 217 -17.52 -7.76 19.58
CA TYR A 217 -18.10 -8.99 20.09
C TYR A 217 -17.20 -9.76 21.07
N ALA A 218 -16.05 -9.18 21.46
CA ALA A 218 -15.18 -9.78 22.46
C ALA A 218 -15.89 -9.94 23.82
N ARG A 219 -15.42 -10.90 24.62
CA ARG A 219 -15.92 -11.17 25.97
C ARG A 219 -14.80 -11.08 26.99
N PRO A 220 -14.92 -10.23 28.04
CA PRO A 220 -16.00 -9.26 28.26
C PRO A 220 -16.02 -8.16 27.18
N ARG A 221 -17.19 -7.53 26.96
CA ARG A 221 -17.34 -6.50 25.92
C ARG A 221 -16.45 -5.29 26.24
N PRO A 222 -15.55 -4.87 25.33
CA PRO A 222 -14.68 -3.72 25.55
C PRO A 222 -15.47 -2.42 25.76
N ARG A 223 -15.15 -1.70 26.85
CA ARG A 223 -15.83 -0.46 27.23
C ARG A 223 -15.74 0.65 26.18
N PHE A 224 -14.61 0.73 25.48
CA PHE A 224 -14.27 1.82 24.56
C PHE A 224 -14.34 1.43 23.07
N GLY A 225 -14.95 0.29 22.76
CA GLY A 225 -15.04 -0.22 21.38
C GLY A 225 -13.66 -0.36 20.74
N THR A 226 -13.55 0.03 19.47
CA THR A 226 -12.31 -0.04 18.67
C THR A 226 -11.36 1.14 18.90
N TYR A 227 -11.77 2.16 19.66
CA TYR A 227 -11.03 3.42 19.82
C TYR A 227 -9.92 3.35 20.88
N ALA A 228 -9.57 2.13 21.26
CA ALA A 228 -8.71 1.79 22.37
C ALA A 228 -8.23 0.34 22.18
N PRO A 229 -6.92 0.05 22.18
CA PRO A 229 -6.48 -1.34 22.27
C PRO A 229 -7.02 -1.99 23.53
N ILE A 230 -7.39 -3.26 23.37
CA ILE A 230 -7.66 -4.19 24.45
C ILE A 230 -6.47 -5.15 24.59
N TYR A 231 -6.27 -5.69 25.79
CA TYR A 231 -5.24 -6.69 26.03
C TYR A 231 -5.88 -8.06 26.20
N THR A 232 -5.29 -9.07 25.55
CA THR A 232 -5.60 -10.46 25.83
C THR A 232 -5.09 -10.87 27.21
N GLU A 233 -5.50 -12.02 27.72
CA GLU A 233 -4.99 -12.55 29.00
C GLU A 233 -3.47 -12.76 28.97
N THR A 234 -2.92 -13.07 27.79
CA THR A 234 -1.47 -13.21 27.55
C THR A 234 -0.73 -11.87 27.45
N GLY A 235 -1.44 -10.74 27.48
CA GLY A 235 -0.85 -9.40 27.44
C GLY A 235 -0.52 -8.88 26.03
N VAL A 236 -1.01 -9.53 24.97
CA VAL A 236 -0.89 -9.05 23.59
C VAL A 236 -2.02 -8.06 23.31
N ALA A 237 -1.70 -6.87 22.77
CA ALA A 237 -2.70 -5.85 22.47
C ALA A 237 -3.40 -6.12 21.13
N ALA A 238 -4.73 -6.07 21.11
CA ALA A 238 -5.53 -6.14 19.90
C ALA A 238 -6.03 -4.74 19.51
N PHE A 239 -5.78 -4.34 18.27
CA PHE A 239 -6.26 -3.09 17.69
C PHE A 239 -7.36 -3.39 16.68
N GLY A 240 -8.54 -2.77 16.88
CA GLY A 240 -9.66 -2.92 15.96
C GLY A 240 -9.66 -1.85 14.88
N ARG A 241 -9.95 -2.24 13.65
CA ARG A 241 -10.23 -1.31 12.55
C ARG A 241 -11.32 -0.31 12.92
N ASP A 242 -11.17 0.94 12.49
CA ASP A 242 -12.23 1.95 12.51
C ASP A 242 -13.09 1.89 11.22
N HIS A 243 -14.42 1.81 11.37
CA HIS A 243 -15.33 1.71 10.23
C HIS A 243 -15.45 3.03 9.46
N GLU A 244 -15.46 4.17 10.16
CA GLU A 244 -15.71 5.48 9.53
C GLU A 244 -14.57 5.88 8.59
N SER A 245 -13.32 5.61 8.97
CA SER A 245 -12.15 5.89 8.13
C SER A 245 -12.06 4.94 6.94
N SER A 246 -12.41 3.66 7.12
CA SER A 246 -12.45 2.68 6.03
C SER A 246 -13.39 3.14 4.89
N GLN A 247 -14.63 3.51 5.20
CA GLN A 247 -15.61 3.89 4.16
C GLN A 247 -15.18 5.07 3.29
N GLN A 248 -14.52 6.07 3.90
CA GLN A 248 -14.11 7.30 3.20
C GLN A 248 -13.00 7.09 2.17
N VAL A 249 -12.21 6.02 2.30
CA VAL A 249 -11.05 5.77 1.44
C VAL A 249 -11.27 4.53 0.57
N TRP A 250 -11.85 3.45 1.10
CA TRP A 250 -12.02 2.18 0.39
C TRP A 250 -13.16 2.14 -0.62
N SER A 251 -14.18 2.99 -0.47
CA SER A 251 -15.34 2.89 -1.36
C SER A 251 -15.04 3.54 -2.71
N SER A 252 -15.17 2.79 -3.80
CA SER A 252 -15.19 3.35 -5.16
C SER A 252 -16.44 4.19 -5.43
N GLU A 253 -17.52 3.98 -4.66
CA GLU A 253 -18.79 4.70 -4.78
C GLU A 253 -18.95 5.90 -3.86
N VAL A 254 -18.28 5.96 -2.71
CA VAL A 254 -18.39 7.13 -1.80
C VAL A 254 -17.05 7.65 -1.31
N GLY A 255 -15.96 6.93 -1.59
CA GLY A 255 -14.63 7.28 -1.15
C GLY A 255 -13.87 8.14 -2.16
N TYR A 256 -12.77 8.69 -1.68
CA TYR A 256 -11.92 9.60 -2.45
C TYR A 256 -11.42 9.03 -3.79
N PRO A 257 -10.97 7.76 -3.91
CA PRO A 257 -10.41 7.25 -5.16
C PRO A 257 -11.35 7.33 -6.37
N GLY A 258 -12.66 7.38 -6.14
CA GLY A 258 -13.67 7.46 -7.20
C GLY A 258 -13.93 8.87 -7.75
N ASP A 259 -13.10 9.87 -7.43
CA ASP A 259 -13.29 11.24 -7.88
C ASP A 259 -13.10 11.38 -9.42
N PRO A 260 -13.98 12.10 -10.12
CA PRO A 260 -13.87 12.41 -11.54
C PRO A 260 -12.50 12.89 -12.04
N VAL A 261 -11.69 13.55 -11.21
CA VAL A 261 -10.40 14.10 -11.66
C VAL A 261 -9.23 13.11 -11.58
N TYR A 262 -9.38 12.00 -10.86
CA TYR A 262 -8.31 11.01 -10.67
C TYR A 262 -8.13 10.08 -11.87
N ARG A 263 -6.94 9.50 -11.99
CA ARG A 263 -6.55 8.61 -13.08
C ARG A 263 -7.48 7.39 -13.17
N GLU A 264 -7.99 7.12 -14.37
CA GLU A 264 -8.80 5.94 -14.67
C GLU A 264 -7.92 4.70 -14.75
N PHE A 265 -8.18 3.72 -13.88
CA PHE A 265 -7.38 2.50 -13.80
C PHE A 265 -7.57 1.60 -15.02
N TYR A 266 -8.79 1.53 -15.57
CA TYR A 266 -9.13 0.54 -16.61
C TYR A 266 -8.86 1.02 -18.04
N LYS A 267 -8.32 2.22 -18.23
CA LYS A 267 -8.05 2.81 -19.54
C LYS A 267 -6.56 3.01 -19.76
N ASP A 268 -5.95 2.04 -20.41
CA ASP A 268 -4.50 1.89 -20.55
C ASP A 268 -4.07 1.78 -22.03
N LEU A 269 -2.90 2.34 -22.34
CA LEU A 269 -2.32 2.36 -23.68
C LEU A 269 -2.22 0.95 -24.30
N GLY A 270 -2.00 -0.08 -23.49
CA GLY A 270 -1.97 -1.49 -23.89
C GLY A 270 -3.24 -1.98 -24.58
N TRP A 271 -4.38 -1.35 -24.28
CA TRP A 271 -5.68 -1.65 -24.90
C TRP A 271 -6.02 -0.70 -26.04
N GLU A 272 -5.60 0.56 -25.95
CA GLU A 272 -6.03 1.63 -26.87
C GLU A 272 -5.15 1.77 -28.12
N ALA A 273 -3.83 1.60 -27.97
CA ALA A 273 -2.90 1.87 -29.06
C ALA A 273 -3.03 0.86 -30.22
N ASP A 274 -2.57 1.26 -31.42
CA ASP A 274 -2.49 0.35 -32.56
C ASP A 274 -1.73 -0.93 -32.19
N TYR A 275 -2.22 -2.08 -32.68
CA TYR A 275 -1.69 -3.37 -32.30
C TYR A 275 -0.21 -3.54 -32.66
N ASN A 276 0.19 -3.12 -33.87
CA ASN A 276 1.58 -3.31 -34.30
C ASN A 276 2.54 -2.40 -33.53
N TYR A 277 2.07 -1.21 -33.13
CA TYR A 277 2.82 -0.27 -32.31
C TYR A 277 3.07 -0.83 -30.89
N ILE A 278 2.02 -1.35 -30.24
CA ILE A 278 2.10 -1.77 -28.84
C ILE A 278 2.58 -3.21 -28.65
N LYS A 279 2.58 -4.03 -29.71
CA LYS A 279 2.99 -5.45 -29.70
C LYS A 279 4.29 -5.74 -28.92
N PRO A 280 5.36 -4.93 -29.00
CA PRO A 280 6.59 -5.20 -28.26
C PRO A 280 6.47 -5.05 -26.73
N TYR A 281 5.42 -4.40 -26.23
CA TYR A 281 5.23 -4.05 -24.81
C TYR A 281 4.12 -4.84 -24.13
N ILE A 282 3.37 -5.64 -24.88
CA ILE A 282 2.33 -6.54 -24.37
C ILE A 282 2.87 -7.97 -24.24
N MET A 283 1.99 -8.94 -23.95
CA MET A 283 2.41 -10.32 -23.72
C MET A 283 3.11 -10.91 -24.96
N PRO A 284 4.13 -11.77 -24.81
CA PRO A 284 4.89 -12.34 -25.94
C PRO A 284 4.04 -13.07 -26.99
N HIS A 285 2.95 -13.71 -26.57
CA HIS A 285 1.99 -14.37 -27.47
C HIS A 285 0.99 -13.40 -28.12
N GLY A 286 1.17 -12.09 -27.98
CA GLY A 286 0.39 -11.05 -28.64
C GLY A 286 -0.96 -10.73 -28.01
N LYS A 287 -1.29 -11.22 -26.81
CA LYS A 287 -2.50 -10.72 -26.12
C LYS A 287 -2.18 -9.40 -25.46
N ARG A 288 -3.13 -8.47 -25.52
CA ARG A 288 -3.06 -7.17 -24.84
C ARG A 288 -3.13 -7.36 -23.33
N LYS A 289 -2.49 -6.44 -22.62
CA LYS A 289 -2.44 -6.30 -21.16
C LYS A 289 -2.27 -4.82 -20.84
N ASN A 290 -2.38 -4.45 -19.56
CA ASN A 290 -1.99 -3.11 -19.12
C ASN A 290 -0.48 -2.90 -19.30
N THR A 291 -0.10 -1.66 -19.57
CA THR A 291 1.28 -1.20 -19.67
C THR A 291 1.68 -0.31 -18.51
N GLY A 292 0.71 0.26 -17.78
CA GLY A 292 0.95 1.24 -16.71
C GLY A 292 0.90 2.70 -17.18
N ILE A 293 0.89 2.94 -18.49
CA ILE A 293 0.73 4.27 -19.08
C ILE A 293 -0.76 4.49 -19.39
N LYS A 294 -1.38 5.41 -18.63
CA LYS A 294 -2.83 5.67 -18.62
C LYS A 294 -3.08 7.17 -18.70
N TYR A 295 -3.75 7.62 -19.76
CA TYR A 295 -3.91 9.06 -20.04
C TYR A 295 -5.26 9.65 -19.67
N HIS A 296 -6.15 8.85 -19.10
CA HIS A 296 -7.54 9.24 -18.89
C HIS A 296 -7.85 9.35 -17.40
N LYS A 297 -8.83 10.19 -17.08
CA LYS A 297 -9.38 10.32 -15.73
C LYS A 297 -10.74 9.65 -15.64
N ILE A 298 -11.19 9.37 -14.42
CA ILE A 298 -12.48 8.74 -14.14
C ILE A 298 -13.62 9.52 -14.78
N THR A 299 -13.54 10.86 -14.89
CA THR A 299 -14.48 11.75 -15.60
C THR A 299 -15.89 11.80 -15.00
N ASP A 300 -16.58 10.67 -15.00
CA ASP A 300 -17.82 10.42 -14.29
C ASP A 300 -18.03 8.89 -14.19
N ARG A 301 -18.81 8.47 -13.21
CA ARG A 301 -19.04 7.06 -12.89
C ARG A 301 -19.96 6.34 -13.88
N GLY A 302 -20.86 7.07 -14.54
CA GLY A 302 -21.78 6.50 -15.53
C GLY A 302 -21.19 6.44 -16.95
N THR A 303 -20.07 7.10 -17.19
CA THR A 303 -19.47 7.27 -18.51
C THR A 303 -18.69 6.03 -18.94
N GLY A 304 -18.99 5.51 -20.14
CA GLY A 304 -18.25 4.40 -20.74
C GLY A 304 -16.79 4.78 -21.04
N LEU A 305 -15.90 3.78 -21.17
CA LEU A 305 -14.46 4.00 -21.36
C LEU A 305 -14.13 4.91 -22.57
N GLY A 306 -14.94 4.87 -23.64
CA GLY A 306 -14.73 5.70 -24.83
C GLY A 306 -14.93 7.20 -24.61
N GLU A 307 -15.71 7.59 -23.59
CA GLU A 307 -16.08 8.98 -23.31
C GLU A 307 -15.27 9.59 -22.15
N LYS A 308 -14.38 8.81 -21.53
CA LYS A 308 -13.46 9.30 -20.49
C LYS A 308 -12.55 10.40 -21.07
N GLN A 309 -12.44 11.50 -20.34
CA GLN A 309 -11.61 12.64 -20.68
C GLN A 309 -10.15 12.42 -20.29
N LEU A 310 -9.27 13.26 -20.84
CA LEU A 310 -7.85 13.23 -20.52
C LEU A 310 -7.60 13.64 -19.05
N TYR A 311 -6.66 12.94 -18.44
CA TYR A 311 -6.16 13.18 -17.10
C TYR A 311 -5.29 14.44 -17.05
N ASP A 312 -5.19 15.07 -15.88
CA ASP A 312 -4.29 16.19 -15.65
C ASP A 312 -3.70 16.09 -14.22
N PRO A 313 -2.39 15.78 -14.08
CA PRO A 313 -1.72 15.66 -12.80
C PRO A 313 -1.84 16.91 -11.91
N TYR A 314 -2.00 18.10 -12.49
CA TYR A 314 -2.13 19.34 -11.72
C TYR A 314 -3.42 19.34 -10.90
N TRP A 315 -4.56 19.12 -11.56
CA TRP A 315 -5.87 19.10 -10.90
C TRP A 315 -6.01 17.93 -9.93
N ALA A 316 -5.44 16.78 -10.29
CA ALA A 316 -5.45 15.60 -9.46
C ALA A 316 -4.66 15.81 -8.14
N LYS A 317 -3.50 16.49 -8.19
CA LYS A 317 -2.74 16.87 -6.99
C LYS A 317 -3.52 17.82 -6.08
N ASP A 318 -4.16 18.83 -6.65
CA ASP A 318 -4.97 19.78 -5.88
C ASP A 318 -6.14 19.07 -5.18
N LYS A 319 -6.83 18.17 -5.90
CA LYS A 319 -7.90 17.34 -5.33
C LYS A 319 -7.41 16.39 -4.25
N ALA A 320 -6.24 15.78 -4.42
CA ALA A 320 -5.64 14.94 -3.37
C ALA A 320 -5.36 15.74 -2.09
N ALA A 321 -4.92 16.99 -2.23
CA ALA A 321 -4.69 17.88 -1.10
C ALA A 321 -5.99 18.32 -0.40
N GLU A 322 -7.07 18.53 -1.15
CA GLU A 322 -8.41 18.77 -0.63
C GLU A 322 -8.92 17.56 0.15
N HIS A 323 -8.84 16.36 -0.43
CA HIS A 323 -9.26 15.11 0.20
C HIS A 323 -8.46 14.80 1.46
N ALA A 324 -7.14 15.03 1.46
CA ALA A 324 -6.30 14.92 2.65
C ALA A 324 -6.76 15.89 3.76
N GLY A 325 -7.13 17.11 3.39
CA GLY A 325 -7.72 18.09 4.31
C GLY A 325 -9.06 17.63 4.89
N ASN A 326 -9.95 17.07 4.05
CA ASN A 326 -11.23 16.54 4.49
C ASN A 326 -11.06 15.34 5.45
N PHE A 327 -10.19 14.39 5.12
CA PHE A 327 -9.89 13.25 5.99
C PHE A 327 -9.33 13.72 7.34
N MET A 328 -8.36 14.63 7.34
CA MET A 328 -7.84 15.22 8.58
C MET A 328 -8.95 15.88 9.41
N PHE A 329 -9.79 16.71 8.78
CA PHE A 329 -10.90 17.38 9.47
C PHE A 329 -11.85 16.38 10.12
N ASN A 330 -12.28 15.35 9.38
CA ASN A 330 -13.20 14.33 9.89
C ASN A 330 -12.58 13.54 11.05
N ARG A 331 -11.31 13.13 10.94
CA ARG A 331 -10.60 12.45 12.04
C ARG A 331 -10.40 13.35 13.25
N GLN A 332 -10.15 14.65 13.06
CA GLN A 332 -10.10 15.61 14.17
C GLN A 332 -11.45 15.73 14.88
N GLN A 333 -12.57 15.80 14.16
CA GLN A 333 -13.90 15.83 14.77
C GLN A 333 -14.21 14.52 15.50
N GLN A 334 -13.90 13.37 14.90
CA GLN A 334 -14.07 12.06 15.50
C GLN A 334 -13.26 11.95 16.81
N VAL A 335 -11.97 12.30 16.78
CA VAL A 335 -11.11 12.29 17.98
C VAL A 335 -11.61 13.25 19.06
N LYS A 336 -12.06 14.47 18.70
CA LYS A 336 -12.62 15.42 19.67
C LYS A 336 -13.88 14.86 20.35
N HIS A 337 -14.77 14.25 19.58
CA HIS A 337 -15.98 13.62 20.11
C HIS A 337 -15.62 12.46 21.05
N LEU A 338 -14.72 11.57 20.61
CA LEU A 338 -14.27 10.42 21.39
C LEU A 338 -13.56 10.83 22.68
N ALA A 339 -12.69 11.84 22.64
CA ALA A 339 -11.97 12.34 23.81
C ALA A 339 -12.90 12.94 24.88
N ALA A 340 -14.11 13.38 24.50
CA ALA A 340 -15.11 13.87 25.45
C ALA A 340 -15.86 12.74 26.18
N ILE A 341 -15.82 11.51 25.65
CA ILE A 341 -16.62 10.37 26.15
C ILE A 341 -15.72 9.27 26.72
N ILE A 342 -14.49 9.15 26.24
CA ILE A 342 -13.52 8.14 26.64
C ILE A 342 -12.59 8.73 27.72
N GLU A 343 -12.36 7.99 28.79
CA GLU A 343 -11.53 8.39 29.94
C GLU A 343 -10.01 8.35 29.68
N ARG A 344 -9.61 8.21 28.41
CA ARG A 344 -8.23 8.12 27.93
C ARG A 344 -8.14 8.67 26.52
N SER A 345 -6.93 8.98 26.05
CA SER A 345 -6.71 9.40 24.67
C SER A 345 -7.17 8.30 23.69
N PRO A 346 -8.16 8.56 22.81
CA PRO A 346 -8.62 7.61 21.83
C PRO A 346 -7.56 7.40 20.74
N ILE A 347 -7.59 6.24 20.09
CA ILE A 347 -6.81 5.93 18.90
C ILE A 347 -7.74 5.42 17.80
N VAL A 348 -7.71 6.08 16.64
CA VAL A 348 -8.45 5.67 15.45
C VAL A 348 -7.48 4.91 14.54
N VAL A 349 -7.70 3.61 14.36
CA VAL A 349 -6.85 2.75 13.53
C VAL A 349 -7.46 2.62 12.15
N SER A 350 -6.73 3.10 11.14
CA SER A 350 -7.16 3.18 9.74
C SER A 350 -6.26 2.30 8.87
N PRO A 351 -6.57 0.98 8.77
CA PRO A 351 -5.83 0.05 7.96
C PRO A 351 -6.32 0.01 6.50
N TYR A 352 -5.38 -0.07 5.57
CA TYR A 352 -5.62 -0.13 4.12
C TYR A 352 -4.59 -1.06 3.47
N ASP A 353 -4.92 -1.66 2.34
CA ASP A 353 -3.90 -2.31 1.51
C ASP A 353 -2.93 -1.26 0.98
N ALA A 354 -1.64 -1.56 0.96
CA ALA A 354 -0.63 -0.59 0.55
C ALA A 354 -0.82 -0.20 -0.93
N GLU A 355 -1.17 -1.17 -1.77
CA GLU A 355 -1.37 -1.02 -3.21
C GLU A 355 -2.60 -0.16 -3.54
N LEU A 356 -3.46 0.14 -2.55
CA LEU A 356 -4.46 1.18 -2.72
C LEU A 356 -3.79 2.52 -3.05
N PHE A 357 -2.68 2.85 -2.39
CA PHE A 357 -1.99 4.12 -2.54
C PHE A 357 -0.95 4.07 -3.66
N GLY A 358 -1.43 4.23 -4.88
CA GLY A 358 -0.62 4.47 -6.07
C GLY A 358 -0.93 3.51 -7.21
N HIS A 359 -1.20 2.24 -6.91
CA HIS A 359 -1.62 1.28 -7.95
C HIS A 359 -3.11 1.44 -8.29
N TRP A 360 -4.00 1.17 -7.33
CA TRP A 360 -5.45 1.32 -7.54
C TRP A 360 -5.89 2.79 -7.56
N TRP A 361 -5.37 3.59 -6.64
CA TRP A 361 -5.57 5.03 -6.59
C TRP A 361 -4.24 5.74 -6.81
N TYR A 362 -4.01 6.19 -8.04
CA TYR A 362 -2.73 6.73 -8.50
C TYR A 362 -2.21 7.89 -7.66
N GLU A 363 -3.10 8.74 -7.19
CA GLU A 363 -2.80 9.93 -6.40
C GLU A 363 -2.69 9.65 -4.90
N GLY A 364 -2.87 8.39 -4.49
CA GLY A 364 -2.81 7.97 -3.10
C GLY A 364 -1.52 8.38 -2.37
N PRO A 365 -0.30 8.25 -2.95
CA PRO A 365 0.93 8.74 -2.33
C PRO A 365 0.91 10.26 -2.12
N TRP A 366 0.34 11.04 -3.05
CA TRP A 366 0.20 12.49 -2.89
C TRP A 366 -0.78 12.84 -1.77
N PHE A 367 -1.88 12.10 -1.65
CA PHE A 367 -2.80 12.23 -0.52
C PHE A 367 -2.09 11.95 0.81
N LEU A 368 -1.28 10.87 0.90
CA LEU A 368 -0.54 10.53 2.12
C LEU A 368 0.50 11.59 2.49
N ASP A 369 1.25 12.11 1.51
CA ASP A 369 2.21 13.20 1.73
C ASP A 369 1.53 14.42 2.35
N VAL A 370 0.43 14.89 1.74
CA VAL A 370 -0.31 16.06 2.24
C VAL A 370 -0.95 15.78 3.60
N LEU A 371 -1.53 14.60 3.81
CA LEU A 371 -2.15 14.23 5.07
C LEU A 371 -1.14 14.25 6.21
N LEU A 372 0.02 13.60 6.02
CA LEU A 372 1.07 13.53 7.03
C LEU A 372 1.67 14.92 7.32
N ARG A 373 1.82 15.78 6.30
CA ARG A 373 2.24 17.18 6.46
C ARG A 373 1.27 18.01 7.27
N LYS A 374 -0.03 17.82 7.08
CA LYS A 374 -1.08 18.57 7.79
C LYS A 374 -1.31 18.07 9.23
N SER A 375 -0.91 16.84 9.53
CA SER A 375 -1.13 16.20 10.84
C SER A 375 0.02 16.30 11.83
N TRP A 376 1.21 16.70 11.36
CA TRP A 376 2.37 17.03 12.20
C TRP A 376 2.27 18.47 12.70
#